data_AF-A0A1B6KFS1-F1
#
_entry.id   AF-A0A1B6KFS1-F1
#
_cell.length_a   1.000
_cell.length_b   1.000
_cell.length_c   1.000
_cell.angle_alpha   90.00
_cell.angle_beta   90.00
_cell.angle_gamma   90.00
#
_symmetry.space_group_name_H-M   'P 1'
#
loop_
_entity.id
_entity.type
_entity.pdbx_description
1 polymer ?
#
loop_
_entity_poly.entity_id
_entity_poly.type
_entity_poly.pdbx_seq_one_letter_code
_entity_poly.pdbx_strand_id
1 'polypeptide(L)'
;MVRVCVTGEVEEAKCEDLASAAYSRDIRPGLSCVSKPSLAECYAAARDHQVDVVSVDPGLAVNAVSKFELQPVLMEEYENDHKTNAVAVVKKSSNFQSWADLKGHKACFSNVGE
;
A
#
# COMPACT_ATOMS: atom_id res chain seq x y z
N MET A 1 -2.24 20.94 7.19
CA MET A 1 -3.05 19.83 6.64
C MET A 1 -2.09 18.74 6.24
N VAL A 2 -2.40 17.47 6.47
CA VAL A 2 -1.59 16.36 5.98
C VAL A 2 -2.12 15.98 4.59
N ARG A 3 -1.25 15.98 3.59
CA ARG A 3 -1.55 15.64 2.20
C ARG A 3 -1.31 14.15 1.99
N VAL A 4 -2.40 13.41 1.90
CA VAL A 4 -2.40 11.96 1.66
C VAL A 4 -2.40 11.74 0.14
N CYS A 5 -1.40 11.01 -0.35
CA CYS A 5 -1.37 10.59 -1.74
C CYS A 5 -2.25 9.36 -1.96
N VAL A 6 -3.02 9.38 -3.03
CA VAL A 6 -3.94 8.30 -3.43
C VAL A 6 -3.80 8.01 -4.92
N THR A 7 -4.20 6.80 -5.31
CA THR A 7 -4.16 6.33 -6.69
C THR A 7 -5.53 5.86 -7.16
N GLY A 8 -6.05 6.51 -8.20
CA GLY A 8 -7.35 6.18 -8.79
C GLY A 8 -8.57 6.73 -8.03
N GLU A 9 -9.70 6.73 -8.72
CA GLU A 9 -10.93 7.42 -8.28
C GLU A 9 -11.53 6.85 -6.99
N VAL A 10 -11.42 5.52 -6.79
CA VAL A 10 -11.97 4.85 -5.60
C VAL A 10 -11.19 5.23 -4.34
N GLU A 11 -9.86 5.31 -4.41
CA GLU A 11 -9.04 5.73 -3.27
C GLU A 11 -9.23 7.21 -2.96
N GLU A 12 -9.36 8.04 -3.99
CA GLU A 12 -9.62 9.48 -3.85
C GLU A 12 -10.96 9.73 -3.15
N ALA A 13 -12.04 9.10 -3.60
CA ALA A 13 -13.35 9.21 -2.95
C ALA A 13 -13.29 8.77 -1.47
N LYS A 14 -12.64 7.64 -1.19
CA LYS A 14 -12.47 7.14 0.20
C LYS A 14 -11.65 8.10 1.07
N CYS A 15 -10.62 8.72 0.50
CA CYS A 15 -9.79 9.68 1.21
C CYS A 15 -10.57 10.95 1.55
N GLU A 16 -11.39 11.47 0.63
CA GLU A 16 -12.22 12.65 0.86
C GLU A 16 -13.28 12.38 1.94
N ASP A 17 -13.92 11.21 1.91
CA ASP A 17 -14.84 10.77 2.98
C ASP A 17 -14.13 10.72 4.34
N LEU A 18 -12.91 10.16 4.39
CA LEU A 18 -12.09 10.11 5.60
C LEU A 18 -11.70 11.51 6.09
N ALA A 19 -11.31 12.42 5.18
CA ALA A 19 -10.94 13.78 5.52
C ALA A 19 -12.12 14.55 6.14
N SER A 20 -13.30 14.43 5.53
CA SER A 20 -14.55 15.01 6.02
C SER A 20 -14.94 14.45 7.40
N ALA A 21 -14.93 13.12 7.55
CA ALA A 21 -15.24 12.45 8.81
C ALA A 21 -14.26 12.85 9.93
N ALA A 22 -12.95 12.85 9.65
CA ALA A 22 -11.92 13.25 10.60
C ALA A 22 -12.10 14.70 11.04
N TYR A 23 -12.34 15.62 10.10
CA TYR A 23 -12.57 17.02 10.41
C TYR A 23 -13.79 17.22 11.32
N SER A 24 -14.91 16.54 11.02
CA SER A 24 -16.14 16.60 11.81
C SER A 24 -15.99 16.12 13.27
N ARG A 25 -14.96 15.31 13.53
CA ARG A 25 -14.62 14.77 14.86
C ARG A 25 -13.47 15.52 15.54
N ASP A 26 -13.16 16.70 15.04
CA ASP A 26 -12.09 17.57 15.54
C ASP A 26 -10.68 16.94 15.49
N ILE A 27 -10.46 15.95 14.62
CA ILE A 27 -9.13 15.41 14.38
C ILE A 27 -8.30 16.46 13.65
N ARG A 28 -7.11 16.76 14.19
CA ARG A 28 -6.19 17.77 13.67
C ARG A 28 -4.74 17.23 13.64
N PRO A 29 -3.91 17.68 12.67
CA PRO A 29 -4.26 18.54 11.55
C PRO A 29 -5.27 17.87 10.59
N GLY A 30 -6.03 18.68 9.83
CA GLY A 30 -6.94 18.14 8.82
C GLY A 30 -6.20 17.36 7.73
N LEU A 31 -6.93 16.59 6.93
CA LEU A 31 -6.41 15.79 5.82
C LEU A 31 -6.79 16.42 4.47
N SER A 32 -5.94 16.22 3.46
CA SER A 32 -6.16 16.52 2.03
C SER A 32 -5.85 15.28 1.23
N CYS A 33 -6.51 15.11 0.09
CA CYS A 33 -6.23 14.04 -0.85
C CYS A 33 -5.54 14.62 -2.08
N VAL A 34 -4.46 13.97 -2.52
CA VAL A 34 -3.72 14.33 -3.73
C VAL A 34 -3.61 13.10 -4.61
N SER A 35 -4.32 13.12 -5.74
CA SER A 35 -4.36 12.02 -6.69
C SER A 35 -3.12 12.02 -7.58
N LYS A 36 -2.49 10.85 -7.73
CA LYS A 36 -1.42 10.61 -8.71
C LYS A 36 -1.76 9.41 -9.60
N PRO A 37 -1.26 9.36 -10.84
CA PRO A 37 -1.53 8.25 -11.77
C PRO A 37 -0.98 6.90 -11.32
N SER A 38 0.06 6.89 -10.48
CA SER A 38 0.73 5.66 -10.04
C SER A 38 1.33 5.79 -8.65
N LEU A 39 1.59 4.64 -8.02
CA LEU A 39 2.20 4.57 -6.70
C LEU A 39 3.65 5.10 -6.71
N ALA A 40 4.39 4.84 -7.79
CA ALA A 40 5.73 5.40 -7.98
C ALA A 40 5.72 6.94 -8.06
N GLU A 41 4.70 7.54 -8.68
CA GLU A 41 4.52 9.00 -8.68
C GLU A 41 4.13 9.54 -7.32
N CYS A 42 3.39 8.79 -6.50
CA CYS A 42 3.19 9.14 -5.10
C CYS A 42 4.51 9.14 -4.32
N TYR A 43 5.40 8.17 -4.56
CA TYR A 43 6.71 8.14 -3.90
C TYR A 43 7.58 9.33 -4.29
N ALA A 44 7.64 9.64 -5.60
CA ALA A 44 8.35 10.81 -6.10
C ALA A 44 7.78 12.10 -5.50
N ALA A 45 6.45 12.23 -5.46
CA ALA A 45 5.78 13.39 -4.87
C ALA A 45 6.06 13.53 -3.37
N ALA A 46 6.15 12.42 -2.62
CA ALA A 46 6.47 12.45 -1.19
C ALA A 46 7.93 12.89 -0.96
N ARG A 47 8.86 12.34 -1.74
CA ARG A 47 10.27 12.74 -1.73
C ARG A 47 10.44 14.22 -2.05
N ASP A 48 9.67 14.72 -3.03
CA ASP A 48 9.71 16.11 -3.47
C ASP A 48 8.81 17.03 -2.62
N HIS A 49 8.32 16.55 -1.47
CA HIS A 49 7.49 17.29 -0.50
C HIS A 49 6.18 17.87 -1.06
N GLN A 50 5.66 17.29 -2.15
CA GLN A 50 4.36 17.65 -2.74
C GLN A 50 3.19 16.99 -2.01
N VAL A 51 3.44 15.84 -1.37
CA VAL A 51 2.53 15.13 -0.46
C VAL A 51 3.29 14.79 0.82
N ASP A 52 2.56 14.45 1.89
CA ASP A 52 3.14 14.17 3.20
C ASP A 52 3.19 12.67 3.52
N VAL A 53 2.17 11.91 3.10
CA VAL A 53 2.08 10.47 3.37
C VAL A 53 1.47 9.71 2.19
N VAL A 54 1.84 8.44 2.05
CA VAL A 54 1.27 7.48 1.11
C VAL A 54 1.17 6.13 1.82
N SER A 55 0.05 5.42 1.65
CA SER A 55 -0.08 4.05 2.15
C SER A 55 0.55 3.08 1.15
N VAL A 56 1.30 2.11 1.63
CA VAL A 56 2.11 1.22 0.80
C VAL A 56 2.02 -0.21 1.32
N ASP A 57 1.78 -1.15 0.41
CA ASP A 57 1.92 -2.57 0.72
C ASP A 57 3.34 -2.88 1.21
N PRO A 58 3.52 -3.63 2.32
CA PRO A 58 4.84 -3.91 2.88
C PRO A 58 5.85 -4.52 1.89
N GLY A 59 5.38 -5.30 0.91
CA GLY A 59 6.23 -5.88 -0.14
C GLY A 59 6.77 -4.84 -1.13
N LEU A 60 6.08 -3.72 -1.30
CA LEU A 60 6.48 -2.60 -2.16
C LEU A 60 7.21 -1.49 -1.38
N ALA A 61 7.06 -1.45 -0.05
CA ALA A 61 7.68 -0.44 0.81
C ALA A 61 9.22 -0.43 0.68
N VAL A 62 9.83 -1.57 0.34
CA VAL A 62 11.28 -1.63 0.06
C VAL A 62 11.70 -0.67 -1.06
N ASN A 63 10.87 -0.47 -2.08
CA ASN A 63 11.16 0.44 -3.19
C ASN A 63 10.99 1.89 -2.76
N ALA A 64 9.95 2.20 -1.97
CA ALA A 64 9.76 3.52 -1.39
C ALA A 64 10.97 3.95 -0.54
N VAL A 65 11.52 3.04 0.28
CA VAL A 65 12.69 3.31 1.12
C VAL A 65 13.97 3.41 0.28
N SER A 66 14.25 2.39 -0.54
CA SER A 66 15.55 2.28 -1.22
C SER A 66 15.73 3.19 -2.43
N LYS A 67 14.64 3.50 -3.16
CA LYS A 67 14.70 4.30 -4.39
C LYS A 67 14.27 5.76 -4.18
N PHE A 68 13.42 6.03 -3.18
CA PHE A 68 12.84 7.35 -2.95
C PHE A 68 13.17 7.94 -1.57
N GLU A 69 14.00 7.26 -0.78
CA GLU A 69 14.49 7.72 0.53
C GLU A 69 13.35 8.03 1.52
N LEU A 70 12.21 7.36 1.35
CA LEU A 70 11.07 7.49 2.26
C LEU A 70 11.29 6.63 3.51
N GLN A 71 10.62 7.00 4.60
CA GLN A 71 10.67 6.26 5.86
C GLN A 71 9.27 5.81 6.28
N PRO A 72 9.09 4.56 6.76
CA PRO A 72 7.83 4.15 7.35
C PRO A 72 7.57 4.94 8.64
N VAL A 73 6.36 5.48 8.77
CA VAL A 73 5.91 6.24 9.96
C VAL A 73 4.87 5.45 10.75
N LEU A 74 3.98 4.74 10.04
CA LEU A 74 2.93 3.90 10.60
C LEU A 74 2.92 2.55 9.88
N MET A 75 2.50 1.51 10.58
CA MET A 75 2.31 0.16 10.03
C MET A 75 0.92 -0.33 10.41
N GLU A 76 0.28 -1.06 9.49
CA GLU A 76 -1.00 -1.72 9.77
C GLU A 76 -0.78 -2.89 10.75
N GLU A 77 -1.75 -3.10 11.64
CA GLU A 77 -1.74 -4.17 12.63
C GLU A 77 -2.99 -5.03 12.44
N TYR A 78 -2.80 -6.34 12.42
CA TYR A 78 -3.86 -7.32 12.19
C TYR A 78 -3.87 -8.33 13.34
N GLU A 79 -5.02 -8.51 14.01
CA GLU A 79 -5.20 -9.49 15.10
C GLU A 79 -4.20 -9.36 16.27
N ASN A 80 -3.77 -8.13 16.58
CA ASN A 80 -2.70 -7.82 17.54
C ASN A 80 -1.31 -8.37 17.15
N ASP A 81 -1.09 -8.63 15.86
CA ASP A 81 0.23 -8.93 15.31
C ASP A 81 0.55 -7.93 14.19
N HIS A 82 1.82 -7.54 14.13
CA HIS A 82 2.37 -6.72 13.06
C HIS A 82 2.92 -7.57 11.91
N LYS A 83 2.76 -8.89 11.98
CA LYS A 83 3.28 -9.85 11.00
C LYS A 83 2.15 -10.48 10.20
N THR A 84 2.28 -10.43 8.89
CA THR A 84 1.45 -11.19 7.97
C THR A 84 2.26 -12.33 7.38
N ASN A 85 1.66 -13.53 7.35
CA ASN A 85 2.29 -14.69 6.72
C ASN A 85 2.09 -14.66 5.20
N ALA A 86 3.19 -14.70 4.45
CA ALA A 86 3.13 -14.95 3.01
C ALA A 86 2.78 -16.43 2.77
N VAL A 87 1.70 -16.68 2.03
CA VAL A 87 1.20 -18.04 1.75
C VAL A 87 1.04 -18.26 0.25
N ALA A 88 1.27 -19.51 -0.18
CA ALA A 88 0.96 -19.95 -1.54
C ALA A 88 -0.37 -20.73 -1.51
N VAL A 89 -1.39 -20.17 -2.16
CA VAL A 89 -2.71 -20.81 -2.23
C VAL A 89 -2.82 -21.64 -3.50
N VAL A 90 -3.18 -22.91 -3.35
CA VAL A 90 -3.39 -23.84 -4.47
C VAL A 90 -4.81 -24.41 -4.43
N LYS A 91 -5.32 -24.85 -5.58
CA LYS A 91 -6.63 -25.52 -5.66
C LYS A 91 -6.55 -26.88 -4.96
N LYS A 92 -7.60 -27.26 -4.23
CA LYS A 92 -7.71 -28.58 -3.59
C LYS A 92 -7.56 -29.75 -4.57
N SER A 93 -7.96 -29.57 -5.83
CA SER A 93 -7.84 -30.57 -6.89
C SER A 93 -6.47 -30.65 -7.55
N SER A 94 -5.51 -29.82 -7.14
CA SER A 94 -4.15 -29.85 -7.66
C SER A 94 -3.29 -30.89 -6.91
N ASN A 95 -2.26 -31.40 -7.58
CA ASN A 95 -1.34 -32.40 -7.02
C ASN A 95 -0.01 -31.79 -6.53
N PHE A 96 0.02 -30.49 -6.23
CA PHE A 96 1.21 -29.83 -5.70
C PHE A 96 1.40 -30.21 -4.23
N GLN A 97 2.51 -30.87 -3.91
CA GLN A 97 2.87 -31.28 -2.55
C GLN A 97 4.14 -30.57 -2.05
N SER A 98 4.90 -29.98 -2.97
CA SER A 98 6.15 -29.30 -2.70
C SER A 98 6.35 -28.09 -3.62
N TRP A 99 7.29 -27.21 -3.24
CA TRP A 99 7.71 -26.08 -4.08
C TRP A 99 8.28 -26.52 -5.44
N ALA A 100 8.86 -27.72 -5.53
CA ALA A 100 9.40 -28.26 -6.78
C ALA A 100 8.31 -28.52 -7.81
N ASP A 101 7.11 -28.90 -7.36
CA ASP A 101 5.98 -29.23 -8.24
C ASP A 101 5.42 -27.99 -8.96
N LEU A 102 5.67 -26.80 -8.42
CA LEU A 102 5.25 -25.52 -9.02
C LEU A 102 6.07 -25.17 -10.27
N LYS A 103 7.22 -25.82 -10.49
CA LYS A 103 8.08 -25.52 -11.64
C LYS A 103 7.32 -25.76 -12.95
N GLY A 104 7.37 -24.78 -13.85
CA GLY A 104 6.70 -24.85 -15.15
C GLY A 104 5.20 -24.53 -15.12
N HIS A 105 4.63 -24.23 -13.96
CA HIS A 105 3.24 -23.82 -13.82
C HIS A 105 3.08 -22.30 -13.76
N LYS A 106 1.85 -21.83 -13.99
CA LYS A 106 1.50 -20.41 -13.89
C LYS A 106 1.25 -20.03 -12.43
N ALA A 107 1.74 -18.86 -12.03
CA ALA A 107 1.52 -18.28 -10.71
C ALA A 107 0.86 -16.90 -10.84
N CYS A 108 0.03 -16.55 -9.87
CA CYS A 108 -0.55 -15.21 -9.73
C CYS A 108 0.04 -14.57 -8.48
N PHE A 109 0.60 -13.37 -8.63
CA PHE A 109 1.10 -12.56 -7.52
C PHE A 109 0.17 -11.38 -7.32
N SER A 110 0.03 -10.90 -6.08
CA SER A 110 -0.71 -9.66 -5.80
C SER A 110 -0.07 -8.47 -6.52
N ASN A 111 1.26 -8.40 -6.46
CA ASN A 111 2.09 -7.40 -7.14
C ASN A 111 3.37 -8.07 -7.67
N VAL A 112 3.88 -7.59 -8.82
CA VAL A 112 5.19 -7.95 -9.35
C VAL A 112 6.03 -6.68 -9.31
N GLY A 113 7.17 -6.71 -8.61
CA GLY A 113 7.89 -5.50 -8.20
C GLY A 113 8.07 -4.44 -9.29
N GLU A 114 7.71 -3.20 -8.95
CA GLU A 114 7.98 -1.98 -9.73
C GLU A 114 9.14 -1.15 -9.13
#